data_AF-A0A7S0S4W4-F1
#
_entry.id   AF-A0A7S0S4W4-F1
#
_cell.length_a   1.000
_cell.length_b   1.000
_cell.length_c   1.000
_cell.angle_alpha   90.00
_cell.angle_beta   90.00
_cell.angle_gamma   90.00
#
_symmetry.space_group_name_H-M   'P 1'
#
loop_
_entity.id
_entity.type
_entity.pdbx_description
1 polymer ?
#
loop_
_entity_poly.entity_id
_entity_poly.type
_entity_poly.pdbx_seq_one_letter_code
_entity_poly.pdbx_strand_id
1 'polypeptide(L)'
;MAASPQQGQGQGWPAPNRVKVYKLSDESGQWTDKGTGFINVEYMEQSDSMGILVVAEDSDKILLAHKIQHNDQYSRSEESTIITWNDSALGTDVAISFQESAGCEHIWRQLNEVQKEVERRMRGHEGVVGPEFQFADDKPIDLPLPDMSNLEELAKVINVANNREQLGPALMKPEWIPKLIDLFKQCEDLDSEAELKHIF
;
A
#
# COMPACT_ATOMS: atom_id res chain seq x y z
N MET A 1 -33.57 -21.26 40.58
CA MET A 1 -33.31 -20.26 39.51
C MET A 1 -31.82 -20.01 39.49
N ALA A 2 -31.11 -20.60 38.53
CA ALA A 2 -29.69 -20.37 38.29
C ALA A 2 -29.56 -19.98 36.81
N ALA A 3 -29.02 -18.79 36.57
CA ALA A 3 -28.83 -18.25 35.23
C ALA A 3 -27.58 -18.86 34.61
N SER A 4 -27.72 -19.45 33.42
CA SER A 4 -26.61 -19.88 32.58
C SER A 4 -25.89 -18.67 31.99
N PRO A 5 -24.55 -18.66 31.88
CA PRO A 5 -23.84 -17.61 31.19
C PRO A 5 -24.03 -17.78 29.68
N GLN A 6 -24.56 -16.74 29.03
CA GLN A 6 -24.60 -16.64 27.57
C GLN A 6 -23.16 -16.56 27.05
N GLN A 7 -22.78 -17.58 26.27
CA GLN A 7 -21.56 -17.55 25.47
C GLN A 7 -21.65 -16.39 24.49
N GLY A 8 -20.67 -15.50 24.55
CA GLY A 8 -20.49 -14.43 23.58
C GLY A 8 -20.34 -15.04 22.20
N GLN A 9 -21.17 -14.57 21.26
CA GLN A 9 -21.06 -14.91 19.86
C GLN A 9 -19.74 -14.35 19.35
N GLY A 10 -18.74 -15.21 19.21
CA GLY A 10 -17.58 -14.91 18.39
C GLY A 10 -18.09 -14.66 16.98
N GLN A 11 -17.81 -13.48 16.44
CA GLN A 11 -18.00 -13.17 15.03
C GLN A 11 -17.14 -14.17 14.25
N GLY A 12 -17.77 -15.25 13.78
CA GLY A 12 -17.11 -16.26 12.97
C GLY A 12 -16.75 -15.63 11.64
N TRP A 13 -15.45 -15.45 11.39
CA TRP A 13 -14.96 -15.11 10.07
C TRP A 13 -15.53 -16.12 9.06
N PRO A 14 -16.08 -15.70 7.91
CA PRO A 14 -16.35 -16.64 6.82
C PRO A 14 -15.07 -17.45 6.58
N ALA A 15 -15.20 -18.74 6.25
CA ALA A 15 -14.08 -19.67 6.13
C ALA A 15 -12.88 -18.96 5.46
N PRO A 16 -11.73 -18.87 6.15
CA PRO A 16 -10.70 -17.92 5.76
C PRO A 16 -10.16 -18.30 4.38
N ASN A 17 -10.13 -17.33 3.46
CA ASN A 17 -9.73 -17.55 2.08
C ASN A 17 -8.26 -17.99 2.05
N ARG A 18 -8.01 -19.30 1.91
CA ARG A 18 -6.66 -19.85 1.93
C ARG A 18 -5.96 -19.59 0.60
N VAL A 19 -4.78 -19.01 0.66
CA VAL A 19 -4.00 -18.59 -0.50
C VAL A 19 -2.52 -18.90 -0.33
N LYS A 20 -1.82 -18.99 -1.46
CA LYS A 20 -0.36 -18.99 -1.53
C LYS A 20 0.12 -17.72 -2.22
N VAL A 21 1.14 -17.09 -1.64
CA VAL A 21 1.73 -15.84 -2.13
C VAL A 21 3.00 -16.15 -2.91
N TYR A 22 3.13 -15.57 -4.10
CA TYR A 22 4.34 -15.64 -4.91
C TYR A 22 4.84 -14.24 -5.27
N LYS A 23 6.15 -14.11 -5.41
CA LYS A 23 6.79 -12.93 -5.99
C LYS A 23 7.69 -13.34 -7.16
N LEU A 24 7.72 -12.56 -8.22
CA LEU A 24 8.66 -12.78 -9.31
C LEU A 24 10.08 -12.44 -8.85
N SER A 25 11.06 -13.28 -9.18
CA SER A 25 12.47 -13.02 -8.88
C SER A 25 13.10 -12.25 -10.03
N ASP A 26 13.67 -11.08 -9.76
CA ASP A 26 14.36 -10.27 -10.78
C ASP A 26 15.62 -10.95 -11.32
N GLU A 27 16.29 -11.77 -10.51
CA GLU A 27 17.51 -12.49 -10.90
C GLU A 27 17.22 -13.68 -11.82
N SER A 28 16.18 -14.46 -11.52
CA SER A 28 15.89 -15.73 -12.22
C SER A 28 14.72 -15.64 -13.20
N GLY A 29 13.90 -14.59 -13.11
CA GLY A 29 12.63 -14.48 -13.83
C GLY A 29 11.61 -15.54 -13.42
N GLN A 30 11.79 -16.21 -12.27
CA GLN A 30 10.90 -17.28 -11.78
C GLN A 30 10.05 -16.82 -10.60
N TRP A 31 8.85 -17.37 -10.50
CA TRP A 31 7.97 -17.16 -9.34
C TRP A 31 8.50 -17.91 -8.12
N THR A 32 8.74 -17.17 -7.04
CA THR A 32 9.20 -17.69 -5.75
C THR A 32 8.05 -17.76 -4.77
N ASP A 33 7.78 -18.96 -4.22
CA ASP A 33 6.81 -19.17 -3.15
C ASP A 33 7.25 -18.44 -1.87
N LYS A 34 6.36 -17.62 -1.30
CA LYS A 34 6.59 -16.87 -0.07
C LYS A 34 5.85 -17.45 1.14
N GLY A 35 4.98 -18.42 0.94
CA GLY A 35 4.22 -19.07 2.00
C GLY A 35 2.74 -19.20 1.70
N THR A 36 2.05 -19.93 2.58
CA THR A 36 0.61 -20.17 2.55
C THR A 36 -0.05 -19.52 3.75
N GLY A 37 -1.21 -18.91 3.54
CA GLY A 37 -1.88 -18.12 4.55
C GLY A 37 -3.32 -17.81 4.21
N PHE A 38 -3.91 -16.91 4.96
CA PHE A 38 -5.28 -16.45 4.80
C PHE A 38 -5.31 -14.99 4.39
N ILE A 39 -6.05 -14.70 3.31
CA ILE A 39 -6.18 -13.35 2.75
C ILE A 39 -7.41 -12.62 3.28
N ASN A 40 -7.26 -11.32 3.53
CA ASN A 40 -8.33 -10.40 3.81
C ASN A 40 -8.13 -9.09 3.03
N VAL A 41 -9.23 -8.41 2.68
CA VAL A 41 -9.21 -7.01 2.23
C VAL A 41 -9.77 -6.17 3.36
N GLU A 42 -8.93 -5.30 3.92
CA GLU A 42 -9.27 -4.57 5.14
C GLU A 42 -8.64 -3.17 5.18
N TYR A 43 -9.07 -2.40 6.17
CA TYR A 43 -8.53 -1.07 6.41
C TYR A 43 -7.19 -1.13 7.13
N MET A 44 -6.17 -0.51 6.55
CA MET A 44 -4.83 -0.40 7.10
C MET A 44 -4.69 0.95 7.81
N GLU A 45 -4.72 0.93 9.15
CA GLU A 45 -4.67 2.16 9.98
C GLU A 45 -3.41 3.01 9.73
N GLN A 46 -2.26 2.36 9.54
CA GLN A 46 -0.97 3.05 9.35
C GLN A 46 -0.92 3.90 8.08
N SER A 47 -1.67 3.51 7.05
CA SER A 47 -1.68 4.16 5.74
C SER A 47 -3.02 4.82 5.42
N ASP A 48 -3.96 4.82 6.36
CA ASP A 48 -5.31 5.35 6.25
C ASP A 48 -6.03 4.91 4.95
N SER A 49 -5.89 3.63 4.60
CA SER A 49 -6.32 3.13 3.28
C SER A 49 -6.77 1.67 3.30
N MET A 50 -7.53 1.27 2.29
CA MET A 50 -7.87 -0.15 2.09
C MET A 50 -6.68 -0.91 1.49
N GLY A 51 -6.47 -2.14 1.95
CA GLY A 51 -5.38 -2.97 1.47
C GLY A 51 -5.66 -4.47 1.54
N ILE A 52 -4.76 -5.24 0.94
CA ILE A 52 -4.72 -6.70 0.98
C ILE A 52 -3.76 -7.11 2.10
N LEU A 53 -4.23 -7.91 3.04
CA LEU A 53 -3.39 -8.55 4.05
C LEU A 53 -3.42 -10.07 3.86
N VAL A 54 -2.26 -10.71 3.90
CA VAL A 54 -2.12 -12.16 3.99
C VAL A 54 -1.33 -12.53 5.23
N VAL A 55 -1.96 -13.26 6.15
CA VAL A 55 -1.33 -13.76 7.38
C VAL A 55 -1.04 -15.25 7.22
N ALA A 56 0.14 -15.71 7.62
CA ALA A 56 0.54 -17.11 7.52
C ALA A 56 -0.42 -18.04 8.27
N GLU A 57 -0.57 -19.28 7.81
CA GLU A 57 -1.49 -20.24 8.45
C GLU A 57 -0.90 -20.93 9.70
N ASP A 58 0.42 -20.94 9.81
CA ASP A 58 1.19 -21.61 10.86
C ASP A 58 1.75 -20.65 11.93
N SER A 59 1.58 -19.35 11.71
CA SER A 59 2.14 -18.28 12.52
C SER A 59 1.39 -16.97 12.28
N ASP A 60 1.47 -16.01 13.21
CA ASP A 60 0.88 -14.68 13.02
C ASP A 60 1.74 -13.75 12.13
N LYS A 61 2.60 -14.33 11.29
CA LYS A 61 3.49 -13.57 10.39
C LYS A 61 2.72 -13.05 9.20
N ILE A 62 2.90 -11.77 8.89
CA ILE A 62 2.40 -11.16 7.65
C ILE A 62 3.26 -11.64 6.47
N LEU A 63 2.64 -12.31 5.50
CA LEU A 63 3.25 -12.75 4.25
C LEU A 63 3.20 -11.65 3.17
N LEU A 64 2.13 -10.85 3.19
CA LEU A 64 1.90 -9.73 2.29
C LEU A 64 1.04 -8.67 2.99
N ALA A 65 1.43 -7.41 2.86
CA ALA A 65 0.60 -6.25 3.14
C ALA A 65 0.74 -5.31 1.95
N HIS A 66 -0.33 -5.16 1.16
CA HIS A 66 -0.36 -4.35 -0.05
C HIS A 66 -1.45 -3.29 0.05
N LYS A 67 -1.09 -2.02 -0.10
CA LYS A 67 -2.06 -0.92 -0.16
C LYS A 67 -2.70 -0.90 -1.55
N ILE A 68 -4.03 -0.95 -1.62
CA ILE A 68 -4.73 -0.91 -2.91
C ILE A 68 -4.67 0.53 -3.46
N GLN A 69 -4.01 0.72 -4.59
CA GLN A 69 -3.87 1.99 -5.27
C GLN A 69 -4.76 2.07 -6.53
N HIS A 70 -5.04 3.30 -6.97
CA HIS A 70 -5.81 3.56 -8.20
C HIS A 70 -5.13 2.98 -9.45
N ASN A 71 -3.80 3.08 -9.51
CA ASN A 71 -2.98 2.65 -10.64
C ASN A 71 -2.59 1.17 -10.59
N ASP A 72 -3.01 0.42 -9.56
CA ASP A 72 -2.78 -1.02 -9.51
C ASP A 72 -3.50 -1.71 -10.67
N GLN A 73 -2.77 -2.50 -11.45
CA GLN A 73 -3.33 -3.26 -12.56
C GLN A 73 -3.50 -4.72 -12.15
N TYR A 74 -4.58 -5.00 -11.42
CA TYR A 74 -4.94 -6.38 -11.09
C TYR A 74 -5.40 -7.13 -12.33
N SER A 75 -4.89 -8.34 -12.52
CA SER A 75 -5.26 -9.21 -13.62
C SER A 75 -5.71 -10.58 -13.12
N ARG A 76 -6.74 -11.12 -13.79
CA ARG A 76 -7.31 -12.43 -13.54
C ARG A 76 -8.05 -12.93 -14.79
N SER A 77 -7.84 -14.17 -15.20
CA SER A 77 -8.67 -14.84 -16.23
C SER A 77 -9.95 -15.41 -15.61
N GLU A 78 -11.06 -15.50 -16.35
CA GLU A 78 -12.38 -15.86 -15.80
C GLU A 78 -12.43 -17.19 -15.03
N GLU A 79 -11.66 -18.18 -15.46
CA GLU A 79 -11.58 -19.51 -14.83
C GLU A 79 -10.38 -19.66 -13.88
N SER A 80 -9.61 -18.59 -13.65
CA SER A 80 -8.39 -18.62 -12.85
C SER A 80 -8.68 -18.43 -11.36
N THR A 81 -7.97 -19.20 -10.53
CA THR A 81 -7.87 -18.98 -9.08
C THR A 81 -6.66 -18.11 -8.71
N ILE A 82 -6.07 -17.39 -9.67
CA ILE A 82 -4.87 -16.57 -9.46
C ILE A 82 -5.17 -15.13 -9.82
N ILE A 83 -4.84 -14.23 -8.90
CA ILE A 83 -4.82 -12.78 -9.11
C ILE A 83 -3.36 -12.33 -9.15
N THR A 84 -2.99 -11.53 -10.15
CA THR A 84 -1.64 -10.97 -10.27
C THR A 84 -1.67 -9.46 -10.45
N TRP A 85 -0.64 -8.77 -9.98
CA TRP A 85 -0.40 -7.35 -10.23
C TRP A 85 1.08 -7.03 -10.05
N ASN A 86 1.50 -5.85 -10.50
CA ASN A 86 2.80 -5.29 -10.16
C ASN A 86 2.67 -4.51 -8.85
N ASP A 87 3.40 -4.91 -7.82
CA ASP A 87 3.39 -4.22 -6.53
C ASP A 87 4.47 -3.14 -6.55
N SER A 88 4.03 -1.88 -6.61
CA SER A 88 4.91 -0.70 -6.72
C SER A 88 5.79 -0.49 -5.47
N ALA A 89 5.30 -0.89 -4.30
CA ALA A 89 6.02 -0.77 -3.03
C ALA A 89 7.11 -1.84 -2.92
N LEU A 90 6.83 -3.06 -3.40
CA LEU A 90 7.80 -4.15 -3.46
C LEU A 90 8.71 -4.09 -4.69
N GLY A 91 8.34 -3.32 -5.71
CA GLY A 91 9.08 -3.19 -6.97
C GLY A 91 9.10 -4.48 -7.81
N THR A 92 8.13 -5.37 -7.64
CA THR A 92 8.10 -6.68 -8.31
C THR A 92 6.68 -7.16 -8.55
N ASP A 93 6.51 -8.13 -9.45
CA ASP A 93 5.22 -8.76 -9.69
C ASP A 93 4.85 -9.72 -8.56
N VAL A 94 3.59 -9.64 -8.15
CA VAL A 94 3.00 -10.46 -7.10
C VAL A 94 1.88 -11.30 -7.70
N ALA A 95 1.78 -12.55 -7.25
CA ALA A 95 0.67 -13.44 -7.56
C ALA A 95 0.11 -14.06 -6.29
N ILE A 96 -1.20 -14.03 -6.14
CA ILE A 96 -1.94 -14.74 -5.10
C ILE A 96 -2.73 -15.87 -5.75
N SER A 97 -2.40 -17.11 -5.37
CA SER A 97 -3.10 -18.30 -5.82
C SER A 97 -4.04 -18.79 -4.73
N PHE A 98 -5.33 -18.82 -5.04
CA PHE A 98 -6.39 -19.24 -4.14
C PHE A 98 -6.58 -20.75 -4.21
N GLN A 99 -6.82 -21.36 -3.06
CA GLN A 99 -7.22 -22.76 -2.97
C GLN A 99 -8.61 -22.99 -3.56
N GLU A 100 -9.53 -22.04 -3.37
CA GLU A 100 -10.93 -22.15 -3.80
C GLU A 100 -11.32 -21.01 -4.73
N SER A 101 -12.01 -21.34 -5.82
CA SER A 101 -12.49 -20.35 -6.80
C SER A 101 -13.47 -19.35 -6.19
N ALA A 102 -14.30 -19.79 -5.24
CA ALA A 102 -15.24 -18.91 -4.53
C ALA A 102 -14.52 -17.81 -3.75
N GLY A 103 -13.40 -18.15 -3.09
CA GLY A 103 -12.56 -17.17 -2.39
C GLY A 103 -11.86 -16.21 -3.35
N CYS A 104 -11.37 -16.71 -4.48
CA CYS A 104 -10.80 -15.88 -5.54
C CYS A 104 -11.83 -14.87 -6.07
N GLU A 105 -13.06 -15.32 -6.38
CA GLU A 105 -14.13 -14.46 -6.86
C GLU A 105 -14.57 -13.42 -5.84
N HIS A 106 -14.63 -13.81 -4.56
CA HIS A 106 -14.95 -12.90 -3.47
C HIS A 106 -13.93 -11.76 -3.36
N ILE A 107 -12.64 -12.08 -3.26
CA ILE A 107 -11.59 -11.07 -3.16
C ILE A 107 -11.48 -10.25 -4.44
N TRP A 108 -11.64 -10.86 -5.61
CA TRP A 108 -11.66 -10.13 -6.88
C TRP A 108 -12.75 -9.06 -6.92
N ARG A 109 -13.98 -9.38 -6.45
CA ARG A 109 -15.06 -8.39 -6.37
C ARG A 109 -14.74 -7.26 -5.40
N GLN A 110 -14.21 -7.58 -4.22
CA GLN A 110 -13.80 -6.57 -3.25
C GLN A 110 -12.71 -5.64 -3.80
N LEU A 111 -11.69 -6.18 -4.46
CA LEU A 111 -10.63 -5.37 -5.09
C LEU A 111 -11.21 -4.38 -6.11
N ASN A 112 -12.11 -4.84 -6.98
CA ASN A 112 -12.76 -3.97 -7.96
C ASN A 112 -13.64 -2.89 -7.31
N GLU A 113 -14.35 -3.22 -6.22
CA GLU A 113 -15.17 -2.25 -5.48
C GLU A 113 -14.31 -1.19 -4.79
N VAL A 114 -13.22 -1.61 -4.14
CA VAL A 114 -12.25 -0.71 -3.52
C VAL A 114 -11.60 0.18 -4.57
N GLN A 115 -11.13 -0.36 -5.70
CA GLN A 115 -10.54 0.45 -6.77
C GLN A 115 -11.52 1.47 -7.35
N LYS A 116 -12.78 1.09 -7.57
CA LYS A 116 -13.82 2.04 -8.00
C LYS A 116 -14.09 3.13 -6.96
N GLU A 117 -14.03 2.79 -5.68
CA GLU A 117 -14.18 3.78 -4.60
C GLU A 117 -12.99 4.73 -4.55
N VAL A 118 -11.76 4.21 -4.66
CA VAL A 118 -10.54 5.02 -4.77
C VAL A 118 -10.66 5.95 -5.99
N GLU A 119 -11.03 5.43 -7.16
CA GLU A 119 -11.23 6.21 -8.38
C GLU A 119 -12.35 7.25 -8.23
N ARG A 120 -13.47 6.92 -7.56
CA ARG A 120 -14.55 7.86 -7.26
C ARG A 120 -14.12 8.95 -6.30
N ARG A 121 -13.29 8.64 -5.28
CA ARG A 121 -12.73 9.66 -4.38
C ARG A 121 -11.79 10.60 -5.11
N MET A 122 -11.01 10.07 -6.06
CA MET A 122 -10.16 10.89 -6.93
C MET A 122 -11.00 11.80 -7.84
N ARG A 123 -12.05 11.27 -8.50
CA ARG A 123 -12.93 12.06 -9.39
C ARG A 123 -13.90 13.00 -8.67
N GLY A 124 -14.42 12.61 -7.51
CA GLY A 124 -15.38 13.38 -6.71
C GLY A 124 -14.82 14.68 -6.14
N HIS A 125 -13.50 14.86 -6.17
CA HIS A 125 -12.83 16.11 -5.86
C HIS A 125 -12.94 17.17 -6.97
N GLU A 126 -13.51 16.87 -8.14
CA GLU A 126 -13.81 17.89 -9.18
C GLU A 126 -15.06 18.73 -8.86
N GLY A 127 -15.81 18.45 -7.79
CA GLY A 127 -17.16 18.99 -7.56
C GLY A 127 -17.43 19.78 -6.29
N VAL A 128 -16.51 19.87 -5.32
CA VAL A 128 -16.75 20.62 -4.07
C VAL A 128 -15.54 21.48 -3.74
N VAL A 129 -15.69 22.79 -3.98
CA VAL A 129 -14.78 23.82 -3.51
C VAL A 129 -14.98 23.95 -1.99
N GLY A 130 -14.30 23.13 -1.22
CA GLY A 130 -14.04 23.32 0.22
C GLY A 130 -12.57 23.67 0.39
N PRO A 131 -12.21 24.63 1.25
CA PRO A 131 -10.82 25.03 1.38
C PRO A 131 -10.03 23.93 2.12
N GLU A 132 -8.82 23.64 1.64
CA GLU A 132 -7.69 23.00 2.34
C GLU A 132 -7.35 21.50 2.15
N PHE A 133 -7.65 20.86 1.02
CA PHE A 133 -6.82 19.71 0.59
C PHE A 133 -6.63 19.70 -0.93
N GLN A 134 -5.51 20.29 -1.37
CA GLN A 134 -5.04 20.16 -2.75
C GLN A 134 -4.39 18.78 -2.90
N PHE A 135 -5.12 17.80 -3.42
CA PHE A 135 -4.52 16.56 -3.93
C PHE A 135 -4.30 16.68 -5.43
N ALA A 136 -3.08 16.33 -5.83
CA ALA A 136 -2.45 16.69 -7.08
C ALA A 136 -3.20 16.16 -8.31
N ASP A 137 -3.46 17.07 -9.25
CA ASP A 137 -3.54 16.78 -10.68
C ASP A 137 -2.40 15.81 -11.10
N ASP A 138 -2.51 15.14 -12.25
CA ASP A 138 -1.37 14.51 -12.97
C ASP A 138 -0.25 15.49 -13.37
N LYS A 139 -0.19 16.66 -12.73
CA LYS A 139 0.87 17.64 -12.83
C LYS A 139 2.07 17.18 -12.00
N PRO A 140 3.30 17.47 -12.47
CA PRO A 140 4.50 17.31 -11.67
C PRO A 140 4.34 17.97 -10.31
N ILE A 141 4.64 17.23 -9.24
CA ILE A 141 4.67 17.79 -7.88
C ILE A 141 5.91 18.68 -7.79
N ASP A 142 5.72 19.97 -7.54
CA ASP A 142 6.83 20.87 -7.30
C ASP A 142 7.28 20.76 -5.85
N LEU A 143 8.34 19.98 -5.60
CA LEU A 143 8.92 19.87 -4.26
C LEU A 143 9.82 21.09 -3.97
N PRO A 144 9.62 21.78 -2.83
CA PRO A 144 10.58 22.78 -2.36
C PRO A 144 11.92 22.12 -2.02
N LEU A 145 12.98 22.93 -1.94
CA LEU A 145 14.29 22.42 -1.52
C LEU A 145 14.23 21.92 -0.06
N PRO A 146 14.88 20.79 0.26
CA PRO A 146 14.88 20.26 1.63
C PRO A 146 15.50 21.24 2.63
N ASP A 147 14.77 21.46 3.73
CA ASP A 147 15.22 22.22 4.88
C ASP A 147 14.70 21.61 6.20
N MET A 148 15.27 22.03 7.32
CA MET A 148 14.90 21.51 8.65
C MET A 148 13.44 21.75 9.02
N SER A 149 12.83 22.82 8.52
CA SER A 149 11.45 23.21 8.82
C SER A 149 10.41 22.51 7.94
N ASN A 150 10.81 21.94 6.80
CA ASN A 150 9.91 21.35 5.82
C ASN A 150 10.09 19.84 5.63
N LEU A 151 11.07 19.22 6.30
CA LEU A 151 11.38 17.78 6.23
C LEU A 151 10.16 16.88 6.47
N GLU A 152 9.41 17.14 7.53
CA GLU A 152 8.22 16.35 7.88
C GLU A 152 7.15 16.44 6.77
N GLU A 153 6.95 17.64 6.22
CA GLU A 153 5.97 17.87 5.16
C GLU A 153 6.42 17.26 3.83
N LEU A 154 7.71 17.34 3.50
CA LEU A 154 8.30 16.66 2.35
C LEU A 154 8.14 15.14 2.45
N ALA A 155 8.40 14.55 3.62
CA ALA A 155 8.21 13.12 3.84
C ALA A 155 6.74 12.71 3.64
N LYS A 156 5.80 13.51 4.15
CA LYS A 156 4.36 13.30 3.92
C LYS A 156 4.00 13.39 2.44
N VAL A 157 4.44 14.42 1.74
CA VAL A 157 4.16 14.62 0.30
C VAL A 157 4.73 13.47 -0.53
N ILE A 158 5.96 13.06 -0.26
CA ILE A 158 6.61 11.93 -0.96
C ILE A 158 5.89 10.61 -0.68
N ASN A 159 5.45 10.38 0.57
CA ASN A 159 4.75 9.16 0.96
C ASN A 159 3.29 9.10 0.43
N VAL A 160 2.67 10.25 0.20
CA VAL A 160 1.32 10.37 -0.36
C VAL A 160 1.34 10.36 -1.90
N ALA A 161 2.46 10.75 -2.52
CA ALA A 161 2.61 10.74 -3.97
C ALA A 161 2.43 9.32 -4.52
N ASN A 162 1.31 9.09 -5.21
CA ASN A 162 0.89 7.77 -5.69
C ASN A 162 1.65 7.30 -6.94
N ASN A 163 2.46 8.15 -7.59
CA ASN A 163 3.28 7.76 -8.74
C ASN A 163 4.67 8.43 -8.68
N ARG A 164 5.74 7.60 -8.72
CA ARG A 164 7.13 8.09 -8.72
C ARG A 164 7.44 9.01 -9.90
N GLU A 165 6.69 8.91 -11.00
CA GLU A 165 6.82 9.80 -12.17
C GLU A 165 6.49 11.27 -11.85
N GLN A 166 5.61 11.54 -10.88
CA GLN A 166 5.25 12.91 -10.48
C GLN A 166 6.36 13.59 -9.69
N LEU A 167 7.14 12.81 -8.93
CA LEU A 167 8.29 13.29 -8.14
C LEU A 167 9.54 13.45 -9.01
N GLY A 168 9.64 12.69 -10.11
CA GLY A 168 10.80 12.65 -11.00
C GLY A 168 11.34 14.03 -11.37
N PRO A 169 10.53 14.95 -11.93
CA PRO A 169 10.99 16.28 -12.31
C PRO A 169 11.57 17.11 -11.15
N ALA A 170 11.00 16.98 -9.95
CA ALA A 170 11.47 17.73 -8.79
C ALA A 170 12.74 17.13 -8.18
N LEU A 171 12.83 15.81 -8.09
CA LEU A 171 14.01 15.10 -7.59
C LEU A 171 15.21 15.19 -8.55
N MET A 172 14.94 15.34 -9.86
CA MET A 172 15.97 15.51 -10.89
C MET A 172 16.53 16.94 -10.95
N LYS A 173 16.00 17.89 -10.17
CA LYS A 173 16.63 19.20 -10.01
C LYS A 173 18.03 19.01 -9.39
N PRO A 174 19.10 19.56 -9.99
CA PRO A 174 20.47 19.28 -9.59
C PRO A 174 20.80 19.69 -8.15
N GLU A 175 20.01 20.57 -7.56
CA GLU A 175 20.19 21.11 -6.21
C GLU A 175 19.48 20.27 -5.13
N TRP A 176 18.49 19.46 -5.51
CA TRP A 176 17.59 18.84 -4.53
C TRP A 176 18.26 17.71 -3.74
N ILE A 177 18.88 16.74 -4.43
CA ILE A 177 19.59 15.63 -3.78
C ILE A 177 20.83 16.10 -2.99
N PRO A 178 21.70 16.97 -3.53
CA PRO A 178 22.83 17.49 -2.75
C PRO A 178 22.39 18.20 -1.47
N LYS A 179 21.29 18.98 -1.53
CA LYS A 179 20.76 19.66 -0.36
C LYS A 179 20.24 18.69 0.69
N LEU A 180 19.55 17.62 0.28
CA LEU A 180 19.10 16.56 1.19
C LEU A 180 20.29 15.87 1.88
N ILE A 181 21.36 15.57 1.14
CA ILE A 181 22.58 14.96 1.68
C ILE A 181 23.25 15.88 2.70
N ASP A 182 23.34 17.19 2.42
CA ASP A 182 23.90 18.15 3.36
C ASP A 182 23.04 18.30 4.62
N LEU A 183 21.72 18.18 4.47
CA LEU A 183 20.79 18.20 5.60
C LEU A 183 20.93 16.95 6.47
N PHE A 184 21.07 15.78 5.86
CA PHE A 184 21.33 14.52 6.56
C PHE A 184 22.59 14.62 7.43
N LYS A 185 23.70 15.12 6.88
CA LYS A 185 24.95 15.32 7.63
C LYS A 185 24.78 16.29 8.79
N GLN A 186 24.03 17.38 8.59
CA GLN A 186 23.72 18.30 9.68
C GLN A 186 22.87 17.66 10.77
N CYS A 187 21.88 16.83 10.42
CA CYS A 187 21.06 16.11 11.40
C CYS A 187 21.88 15.06 12.16
N GLU A 188 22.82 14.40 11.47
CA GLU A 188 23.76 13.45 12.07
C GLU A 188 24.74 14.16 13.03
N ASP A 189 25.30 15.30 12.64
CA ASP A 189 26.18 16.12 13.49
C ASP A 189 25.45 16.68 14.73
N LEU A 190 24.13 16.90 14.63
CA LEU A 190 23.28 17.39 15.71
C LEU A 190 22.64 16.26 16.55
N ASP A 191 22.86 15.00 16.18
CA ASP A 191 22.25 13.81 16.81
C ASP A 191 20.72 13.88 16.88
N SER A 192 20.10 14.45 15.84
CA SER A 192 18.68 14.80 15.81
C SER A 192 17.83 13.64 15.27
N GLU A 193 17.43 12.74 16.17
CA GLU A 193 16.66 11.53 15.80
C GLU A 193 15.32 11.82 15.10
N ALA A 194 14.66 12.94 15.41
CA ALA A 194 13.33 13.23 14.86
C ALA A 194 13.41 13.55 13.36
N GLU A 195 14.36 14.38 12.97
CA GLU A 195 14.60 14.79 11.60
C GLU A 195 15.23 13.67 10.77
N LEU A 196 16.11 12.86 11.39
CA LEU A 196 16.67 11.67 10.75
C LEU A 196 15.58 10.67 10.33
N LYS A 197 14.51 10.49 11.13
CA LYS A 197 13.36 9.63 10.80
C LYS A 197 12.52 10.12 9.62
N HIS A 198 12.65 11.38 9.23
CA HIS A 198 11.99 11.92 8.05
C HIS A 198 12.85 11.77 6.78
N ILE A 199 14.16 11.55 6.95
CA ILE A 199 15.10 11.28 5.85
C ILE A 199 15.28 9.77 5.63
N PHE A 200 15.20 8.96 6.69
CA PHE A 200 15.47 7.51 6.73
C PHE A 200 14.29 6.69 7.25
#